data_AF-A0A9D8LBB1-F1
#
_entry.id   AF-A0A9D8LBB1-F1
#
_cell.length_a   1.000
_cell.length_b   1.000
_cell.length_c   1.000
_cell.angle_alpha   90.00
_cell.angle_beta   90.00
_cell.angle_gamma   90.00
#
_symmetry.space_group_name_H-M   'P 1'
#
loop_
_entity.id
_entity.type
_entity.pdbx_description
1 polymer ?
#
loop_
_entity_poly.entity_id
_entity_poly.type
_entity_poly.pdbx_seq_one_letter_code
_entity_poly.pdbx_strand_id
1 'polypeptide(L)'
;MNRLAHWRRGALALLAFGLMVVLTGCVVSSKSALVPVDEAVELLPANLDFVTYKEDEPGKFTRSDDQPGGLSLVPATRTYVDAAGEITAYFVPRDDGTYLISVLSKGSSGEGVMYGVARYKDGILELRMIFSGKPDEEMAAAGAAIPDGATIEGGGIVVTTHAGLETIIDLVATGALATTPLIAWAGDAPAPDAIFGDGDWYRAE
;
A
#
# COMPACT_ATOMS: atom_id res chain seq x y z
N MET A 1 -13.80 -16.58 -38.67
CA MET A 1 -13.93 -17.41 -37.45
C MET A 1 -12.63 -17.30 -36.67
N ASN A 2 -12.68 -16.48 -35.61
CA ASN A 2 -11.54 -15.91 -34.91
C ASN A 2 -10.94 -16.89 -33.88
N ARG A 3 -9.76 -17.43 -34.15
CA ARG A 3 -8.89 -18.07 -33.13
C ARG A 3 -7.84 -17.11 -32.55
N LEU A 4 -7.79 -15.86 -33.05
CA LEU A 4 -6.87 -14.80 -32.62
C LEU A 4 -7.38 -13.95 -31.44
N ALA A 5 -8.64 -14.13 -31.00
CA ALA A 5 -9.24 -13.34 -29.91
C ALA A 5 -8.96 -13.90 -28.50
N HIS A 6 -8.55 -15.17 -28.38
CA HIS A 6 -8.33 -15.81 -27.08
C HIS A 6 -6.88 -15.73 -26.57
N TRP A 7 -5.92 -15.34 -27.42
CA TRP A 7 -4.51 -15.17 -27.01
C TRP A 7 -4.18 -13.74 -26.53
N ARG A 8 -5.09 -12.78 -26.65
CA ARG A 8 -4.91 -11.39 -26.17
C ARG A 8 -5.40 -11.12 -24.75
N ARG A 9 -5.97 -12.12 -24.06
CA ARG A 9 -6.47 -11.98 -22.67
C ARG A 9 -5.60 -12.67 -21.61
N GLY A 10 -4.44 -13.22 -21.99
CA GLY A 10 -3.58 -14.00 -21.09
C GLY A 10 -2.13 -13.53 -20.99
N ALA A 11 -1.77 -12.37 -21.53
CA ALA A 11 -0.38 -11.91 -21.61
C ALA A 11 -0.13 -10.49 -21.04
N LEU A 12 -1.11 -9.92 -20.32
CA LEU A 12 -0.99 -8.60 -19.68
C LEU A 12 -1.18 -8.65 -18.15
N ALA A 13 -1.27 -9.85 -17.56
CA ALA A 13 -1.19 -10.04 -16.11
C ALA A 13 0.26 -10.00 -15.57
N LEU A 14 1.25 -9.85 -16.45
CA LEU A 14 2.68 -9.78 -16.10
C LEU A 14 3.21 -8.35 -15.88
N LEU A 15 2.37 -7.32 -16.03
CA LEU A 15 2.76 -5.92 -15.87
C LEU A 15 1.86 -5.10 -14.93
N ALA A 16 0.69 -5.61 -14.51
CA ALA A 16 -0.04 -5.04 -13.37
C ALA A 16 0.67 -5.29 -12.02
N PHE A 17 1.72 -6.11 -12.06
CA PHE A 17 2.77 -6.23 -11.05
C PHE A 17 4.10 -5.65 -11.55
N GLY A 18 4.07 -4.52 -12.27
CA GLY A 18 5.26 -3.73 -12.61
C GLY A 18 6.07 -3.25 -11.40
N LEU A 19 5.55 -3.49 -10.20
CA LEU A 19 6.20 -3.28 -8.91
C LEU A 19 7.03 -4.51 -8.45
N MET A 20 6.81 -5.72 -8.97
CA MET A 20 7.17 -6.97 -8.24
C MET A 20 8.61 -7.50 -8.41
N VAL A 21 9.46 -6.92 -9.26
CA VAL A 21 10.89 -7.34 -9.34
C VAL A 21 11.84 -6.36 -8.64
N VAL A 22 11.33 -5.20 -8.19
CA VAL A 22 12.11 -4.20 -7.41
C VAL A 22 11.64 -4.13 -5.94
N LEU A 23 10.49 -4.73 -5.60
CA LEU A 23 9.86 -4.65 -4.27
C LEU A 23 10.45 -5.54 -3.18
N THR A 24 11.29 -6.52 -3.47
CA THR A 24 11.78 -7.47 -2.46
C THR A 24 12.72 -6.86 -1.41
N GLY A 25 12.96 -5.55 -1.49
CA GLY A 25 13.98 -4.89 -0.70
C GLY A 25 13.65 -3.51 -0.19
N CYS A 26 12.38 -3.11 -0.08
CA CYS A 26 12.10 -1.77 0.44
C CYS A 26 10.94 -1.65 1.43
N VAL A 27 10.12 -2.69 1.59
CA VAL A 27 8.86 -2.64 2.36
C VAL A 27 9.04 -3.10 3.82
N VAL A 28 8.08 -2.71 4.68
CA VAL A 28 7.89 -3.33 6.00
C VAL A 28 7.05 -4.58 5.83
N SER A 29 7.54 -5.72 6.29
CA SER A 29 6.89 -7.00 6.04
C SER A 29 7.00 -7.99 7.20
N SER A 30 6.19 -9.03 7.17
CA SER A 30 6.24 -10.15 8.12
C SER A 30 5.77 -11.43 7.47
N LYS A 31 6.08 -12.57 8.10
CA LYS A 31 5.61 -13.89 7.64
C LYS A 31 4.12 -14.14 7.93
N SER A 32 3.57 -13.47 8.93
CA SER A 32 2.19 -13.64 9.39
C SER A 32 1.65 -12.32 9.89
N ALA A 33 0.33 -12.12 9.79
CA ALA A 33 -0.32 -10.91 10.28
C ALA A 33 0.03 -10.64 11.75
N LEU A 34 0.58 -9.46 12.01
CA LEU A 34 0.95 -8.99 13.35
C LEU A 34 -0.18 -8.23 14.02
N VAL A 35 -1.14 -7.74 13.22
CA VAL A 35 -2.33 -7.03 13.68
C VAL A 35 -3.55 -7.86 13.30
N PRO A 36 -4.46 -8.15 14.25
CA PRO A 36 -5.56 -9.06 13.99
C PRO A 36 -6.65 -8.38 13.14
N VAL A 37 -7.36 -9.18 12.36
CA VAL A 37 -8.34 -8.68 11.38
C VAL A 37 -9.64 -8.17 12.01
N ASP A 38 -9.93 -8.55 13.26
CA ASP A 38 -11.12 -8.10 13.99
C ASP A 38 -11.03 -6.63 14.42
N GLU A 39 -9.83 -6.06 14.45
CA GLU A 39 -9.59 -4.62 14.61
C GLU A 39 -9.85 -3.82 13.31
N ALA A 40 -10.13 -4.50 12.19
CA ALA A 40 -10.34 -3.83 10.90
C ALA A 40 -11.61 -2.97 10.88
N VAL A 41 -11.52 -1.87 10.13
CA VAL A 41 -12.63 -0.96 9.85
C VAL A 41 -12.92 -0.85 8.36
N GLU A 42 -14.18 -0.57 8.04
CA GLU A 42 -14.60 -0.23 6.69
C GLU A 42 -14.20 1.24 6.40
N LEU A 43 -13.10 1.42 5.66
CA LEU A 43 -12.57 2.74 5.31
C LEU A 43 -13.00 3.22 3.91
N LEU A 44 -13.10 2.31 2.95
CA LEU A 44 -13.28 2.58 1.52
C LEU A 44 -14.65 2.08 1.03
N PRO A 45 -15.09 2.50 -0.17
CA PRO A 45 -16.31 1.96 -0.77
C PRO A 45 -16.29 0.44 -0.95
N ALA A 46 -17.47 -0.18 -0.93
CA ALA A 46 -17.59 -1.64 -0.96
C ALA A 46 -17.06 -2.30 -2.25
N ASN A 47 -17.06 -1.59 -3.37
CA ASN A 47 -16.42 -2.02 -4.60
C ASN A 47 -15.67 -0.83 -5.17
N LEU A 48 -14.37 -0.98 -5.37
CA LEU A 48 -13.55 0.09 -5.91
C LEU A 48 -12.52 -0.43 -6.90
N ASP A 49 -12.23 0.43 -7.87
CA ASP A 49 -11.07 0.31 -8.74
C ASP A 49 -9.97 1.22 -8.20
N PHE A 50 -8.81 0.66 -7.88
CA PHE A 50 -7.65 1.45 -7.42
C PHE A 50 -6.97 2.18 -8.57
N VAL A 51 -7.44 3.39 -8.89
CA VAL A 51 -6.80 4.21 -9.92
C VAL A 51 -5.62 4.95 -9.30
N THR A 52 -4.41 4.54 -9.63
CA THR A 52 -3.18 5.16 -9.12
C THR A 52 -2.82 6.41 -9.90
N TYR A 53 -2.11 7.32 -9.25
CA TYR A 53 -1.60 8.54 -9.86
C TYR A 53 -0.09 8.59 -9.75
N LYS A 54 0.56 9.11 -10.79
CA LYS A 54 2.00 9.34 -10.86
C LYS A 54 2.27 10.83 -10.74
N GLU A 55 3.26 11.19 -9.93
CA GLU A 55 3.75 12.56 -9.89
C GLU A 55 4.55 12.88 -11.16
N ASP A 56 4.05 13.82 -11.96
CA ASP A 56 4.72 14.27 -13.19
C ASP A 56 5.46 15.58 -12.98
N GLU A 57 4.91 16.46 -12.14
CA GLU A 57 5.47 17.73 -11.73
C GLU A 57 5.28 17.85 -10.21
N PRO A 58 6.13 18.62 -9.49
CA PRO A 58 6.01 18.74 -8.05
C PRO A 58 4.59 19.11 -7.61
N GLY A 59 3.95 18.22 -6.85
CA GLY A 59 2.59 18.40 -6.35
C GLY A 59 1.48 18.20 -7.37
N LYS A 60 1.77 17.70 -8.58
CA LYS A 60 0.77 17.37 -9.60
C LYS A 60 0.88 15.90 -9.97
N PHE A 61 -0.21 15.19 -9.73
CA PHE A 61 -0.32 13.76 -9.94
C PHE A 61 -1.32 13.52 -11.06
N THR A 62 -0.88 12.86 -12.13
CA THR A 62 -1.75 12.48 -13.26
C THR A 62 -2.11 11.01 -13.14
N ARG A 63 -3.29 10.67 -13.64
CA ARG A 63 -3.78 9.30 -13.66
C ARG A 63 -2.77 8.37 -14.36
N SER A 64 -2.39 7.27 -13.74
CA SER A 64 -1.56 6.24 -14.38
C SER A 64 -2.36 5.50 -15.46
N ASP A 65 -1.66 5.04 -16.50
CA ASP A 65 -2.20 4.13 -17.51
C ASP A 65 -2.31 2.67 -16.98
N ASP A 66 -1.74 2.40 -15.80
CA ASP A 66 -1.84 1.11 -15.14
C ASP A 66 -3.31 0.80 -14.85
N GLN A 67 -3.79 -0.35 -15.34
CA GLN A 67 -5.17 -0.73 -15.10
C GLN A 67 -5.36 -1.06 -13.62
N PRO A 68 -6.37 -0.45 -12.97
CA PRO A 68 -6.64 -0.69 -11.55
C PRO A 68 -6.93 -2.17 -11.31
N GLY A 69 -6.33 -2.73 -10.26
CA GLY A 69 -6.89 -3.92 -9.63
C GLY A 69 -8.18 -3.53 -8.90
N GLY A 70 -9.28 -4.21 -9.19
CA GLY A 70 -10.52 -4.03 -8.45
C GLY A 70 -10.45 -4.76 -7.10
N LEU A 71 -10.86 -4.09 -6.03
CA LEU A 71 -11.07 -4.72 -4.72
C LEU A 71 -12.54 -4.67 -4.33
N SER A 72 -13.00 -5.76 -3.72
CA SER A 72 -14.33 -5.86 -3.12
C SER A 72 -14.24 -6.05 -1.62
N LEU A 73 -15.08 -5.32 -0.89
CA LEU A 73 -15.25 -5.46 0.54
C LEU A 73 -15.90 -6.82 0.85
N VAL A 74 -15.35 -7.50 1.84
CA VAL A 74 -15.94 -8.66 2.52
C VAL A 74 -16.52 -8.15 3.83
N PRO A 75 -17.85 -7.93 3.94
CA PRO A 75 -18.43 -7.23 5.09
C PRO A 75 -18.22 -7.94 6.43
N ALA A 76 -18.12 -9.28 6.42
CA ALA A 76 -17.94 -10.09 7.62
C ALA A 76 -16.59 -9.83 8.33
N THR A 77 -15.55 -9.53 7.56
CA THR A 77 -14.18 -9.31 8.04
C THR A 77 -13.72 -7.87 7.85
N ARG A 78 -14.50 -7.03 7.16
CA ARG A 78 -14.15 -5.66 6.78
C ARG A 78 -12.82 -5.57 6.01
N THR A 79 -12.52 -6.62 5.26
CA THR A 79 -11.32 -6.72 4.42
C THR A 79 -11.67 -6.48 2.96
N TYR A 80 -10.73 -5.95 2.19
CA TYR A 80 -10.82 -5.76 0.75
C TYR A 80 -10.05 -6.86 0.05
N VAL A 81 -10.68 -7.57 -0.88
CA VAL A 81 -10.11 -8.73 -1.56
C VAL A 81 -10.13 -8.50 -3.06
N ASP A 82 -9.05 -8.86 -3.74
CA ASP A 82 -8.98 -8.78 -5.20
C ASP A 82 -9.78 -9.90 -5.87
N ALA A 83 -10.02 -9.78 -7.18
CA ALA A 83 -10.81 -10.76 -7.91
C ALA A 83 -10.19 -12.18 -7.91
N ALA A 84 -8.87 -12.30 -7.77
CA ALA A 84 -8.17 -13.59 -7.69
C ALA A 84 -8.19 -14.20 -6.28
N GLY A 85 -8.49 -13.43 -5.24
CA GLY A 85 -8.39 -13.85 -3.85
C GLY A 85 -6.94 -13.99 -3.37
N GLU A 86 -5.98 -13.48 -4.12
CA GLU A 86 -4.55 -13.52 -3.82
C GLU A 86 -4.13 -12.36 -2.92
N ILE A 87 -4.83 -11.22 -3.00
CA ILE A 87 -4.55 -10.04 -2.18
C ILE A 87 -5.72 -9.78 -1.24
N THR A 88 -5.40 -9.60 0.04
CA THR A 88 -6.35 -9.13 1.05
C THR A 88 -5.77 -7.91 1.76
N ALA A 89 -6.46 -6.78 1.72
CA ALA A 89 -6.09 -5.57 2.44
C ALA A 89 -7.08 -5.26 3.56
N TYR A 90 -6.61 -4.71 4.68
CA TYR A 90 -7.48 -4.12 5.70
C TYR A 90 -6.80 -2.96 6.41
N PHE A 91 -7.63 -2.13 7.05
CA PHE A 91 -7.23 -0.90 7.69
C PHE A 91 -7.56 -0.96 9.17
N VAL A 92 -6.61 -0.59 10.02
CA VAL A 92 -6.79 -0.48 11.46
C VAL A 92 -6.55 0.98 11.87
N PRO A 93 -7.51 1.62 12.57
CA PRO A 93 -7.37 3.02 12.97
C PRO A 93 -6.23 3.20 13.97
N ARG A 94 -5.55 4.34 13.89
CA ARG A 94 -4.49 4.75 14.82
C ARG A 94 -4.91 6.02 15.57
N ASP A 95 -4.29 6.25 16.73
CA ASP A 95 -4.58 7.41 17.59
C ASP A 95 -4.22 8.75 16.94
N ASP A 96 -3.33 8.75 15.95
CA ASP A 96 -2.90 9.93 15.18
C ASP A 96 -3.88 10.31 14.04
N GLY A 97 -4.99 9.58 13.88
CA GLY A 97 -5.99 9.79 12.83
C GLY A 97 -5.62 9.20 11.48
N THR A 98 -4.49 8.51 11.37
CA THR A 98 -4.14 7.68 10.21
C THR A 98 -4.62 6.24 10.40
N TYR A 99 -4.36 5.38 9.41
CA TYR A 99 -4.68 3.96 9.46
C TYR A 99 -3.43 3.15 9.17
N LEU A 100 -3.21 2.07 9.93
CA LEU A 100 -2.30 1.02 9.51
C LEU A 100 -2.99 0.22 8.40
N ILE A 101 -2.35 0.10 7.23
CA ILE A 101 -2.78 -0.84 6.19
C ILE A 101 -1.97 -2.13 6.29
N SER A 102 -2.66 -3.26 6.32
CA SER A 102 -2.07 -4.59 6.19
C SER A 102 -2.47 -5.20 4.85
N VAL A 103 -1.50 -5.59 4.03
CA VAL A 103 -1.72 -6.23 2.73
C VAL A 103 -1.15 -7.64 2.76
N LEU A 104 -2.04 -8.62 2.77
CA LEU A 104 -1.72 -10.03 2.78
C LEU A 104 -1.66 -10.51 1.34
N SER A 105 -0.55 -11.16 0.98
CA SER A 105 -0.40 -11.83 -0.31
C SER A 105 -0.42 -13.34 -0.11
N LYS A 106 -1.26 -14.01 -0.90
CA LYS A 106 -1.43 -15.46 -1.00
C LYS A 106 -1.29 -15.83 -2.47
N GLY A 107 -0.06 -15.84 -2.98
CA GLY A 107 0.22 -16.08 -4.40
C GLY A 107 1.51 -16.87 -4.62
N SER A 108 1.82 -17.15 -5.88
CA SER A 108 3.02 -17.89 -6.30
C SER A 108 4.35 -17.21 -5.95
N SER A 109 4.30 -15.93 -5.57
CA SER A 109 5.44 -15.13 -5.09
C SER A 109 5.77 -15.34 -3.61
N GLY A 110 4.96 -16.10 -2.86
CA GLY A 110 5.14 -16.38 -1.44
C GLY A 110 4.04 -15.79 -0.56
N GLU A 111 3.83 -16.40 0.60
CA GLU A 111 2.91 -15.90 1.63
C GLU A 111 3.61 -14.89 2.52
N GLY A 112 2.94 -13.77 2.80
CA GLY A 112 3.46 -12.74 3.70
C GLY A 112 2.49 -11.58 3.85
N VAL A 113 2.86 -10.67 4.75
CA VAL A 113 2.10 -9.45 5.02
C VAL A 113 3.01 -8.25 4.84
N MET A 114 2.55 -7.26 4.09
CA MET A 114 3.18 -5.96 3.95
C MET A 114 2.38 -4.93 4.74
N TYR A 115 3.10 -3.96 5.31
CA TYR A 115 2.50 -2.90 6.12
C TYR A 115 2.83 -1.51 5.58
N GLY A 116 1.93 -0.58 5.83
CA GLY A 116 2.14 0.84 5.54
C GLY A 116 1.17 1.71 6.32
N VAL A 117 1.24 3.01 6.07
CA VAL A 117 0.31 3.99 6.63
C VAL A 117 -0.63 4.47 5.54
N ALA A 118 -1.90 4.61 5.88
CA ALA A 118 -2.94 5.10 4.99
C ALA A 118 -3.61 6.34 5.59
N ARG A 119 -3.91 7.31 4.73
CA ARG A 119 -4.84 8.41 4.99
C ARG A 119 -5.89 8.40 3.89
N TYR A 120 -7.15 8.64 4.25
CA TYR A 120 -8.25 8.65 3.29
C TYR A 120 -9.16 9.84 3.56
N LYS A 121 -9.43 10.63 2.51
CA LYS A 121 -10.32 11.77 2.56
C LYS A 121 -10.77 12.15 1.15
N ASP A 122 -12.05 12.47 1.00
CA ASP A 122 -12.67 12.97 -0.23
C ASP A 122 -12.42 12.07 -1.46
N GLY A 123 -12.42 10.74 -1.26
CA GLY A 123 -12.19 9.76 -2.33
C GLY A 123 -10.72 9.54 -2.67
N ILE A 124 -9.79 10.28 -2.07
CA ILE A 124 -8.34 10.14 -2.27
C ILE A 124 -7.77 9.31 -1.14
N LEU A 125 -7.03 8.26 -1.50
CA LEU A 125 -6.22 7.45 -0.59
C LEU A 125 -4.74 7.78 -0.79
N GLU A 126 -4.08 8.24 0.27
CA GLU A 126 -2.62 8.31 0.36
C GLU A 126 -2.14 7.04 1.06
N LEU A 127 -1.30 6.26 0.39
CA LEU A 127 -0.59 5.13 0.97
C LEU A 127 0.90 5.45 1.08
N ARG A 128 1.42 5.48 2.30
CA ARG A 128 2.86 5.59 2.57
C ARG A 128 3.37 4.20 2.90
N MET A 129 4.01 3.59 1.91
CA MET A 129 4.83 2.42 2.14
C MET A 129 6.28 2.88 2.31
N ILE A 130 7.00 2.20 3.20
CA ILE A 130 8.45 2.40 3.28
C ILE A 130 9.02 1.85 1.97
N PHE A 131 9.84 2.69 1.33
CA PHE A 131 10.56 2.34 0.12
C PHE A 131 12.03 2.70 0.29
N SER A 132 12.60 2.36 1.44
CA SER A 132 14.03 2.57 1.66
C SER A 132 14.78 1.34 1.18
N GLY A 133 15.71 1.51 0.24
CA GLY A 133 16.67 0.45 -0.07
C GLY A 133 17.76 0.30 1.01
N LYS A 134 17.75 1.18 2.03
CA LYS A 134 18.74 1.29 3.11
C LYS A 134 18.14 1.82 4.43
N PRO A 135 17.11 1.15 4.99
CA PRO A 135 16.39 1.62 6.16
C PRO A 135 17.29 1.74 7.40
N ASP A 136 18.36 0.93 7.49
CA ASP A 136 19.37 1.01 8.54
C ASP A 136 20.16 2.32 8.50
N GLU A 137 20.61 2.76 7.32
CA GLU A 137 21.33 4.03 7.16
C GLU A 137 20.44 5.23 7.53
N GLU A 138 19.15 5.20 7.13
CA GLU A 138 18.18 6.25 7.43
C GLU A 138 17.87 6.35 8.93
N MET A 139 17.55 5.22 9.57
CA MET A 139 17.32 5.18 11.02
C MET A 139 18.55 5.65 11.79
N ALA A 140 19.75 5.19 11.41
CA ALA A 140 20.98 5.60 12.06
C ALA A 140 21.24 7.11 11.91
N ALA A 141 20.99 7.69 10.73
CA ALA A 141 21.11 9.12 10.50
C ALA A 141 20.11 9.94 11.34
N ALA A 142 18.91 9.39 11.59
CA ALA A 142 17.91 9.96 12.49
C ALA A 142 18.19 9.70 13.98
N GLY A 143 19.25 8.96 14.33
CA GLY A 143 19.57 8.58 15.71
C GLY A 143 18.65 7.49 16.29
N ALA A 144 17.93 6.77 15.44
CA ALA A 144 17.09 5.64 15.80
C ALA A 144 17.84 4.32 15.68
N ALA A 145 17.48 3.36 16.53
CA ALA A 145 17.94 1.98 16.44
C ALA A 145 16.87 1.10 15.78
N ILE A 146 17.30 -0.01 15.16
CA ILE A 146 16.36 -1.04 14.73
C ILE A 146 15.62 -1.57 15.97
N PRO A 147 14.27 -1.53 16.00
CA PRO A 147 13.51 -1.94 17.17
C PRO A 147 13.59 -3.46 17.39
N ASP A 148 13.37 -3.87 18.64
CA ASP A 148 13.26 -5.28 18.99
C ASP A 148 12.16 -5.98 18.19
N GLY A 149 12.49 -7.13 17.61
CA GLY A 149 11.58 -7.86 16.73
C GLY A 149 11.56 -7.35 15.28
N ALA A 150 12.43 -6.43 14.89
CA ALA A 150 12.68 -6.04 13.51
C ALA A 150 14.11 -6.42 13.06
N THR A 151 14.26 -6.79 11.78
CA THR A 151 15.54 -7.03 11.10
C THR A 151 15.53 -6.35 9.74
N ILE A 152 16.72 -6.09 9.18
CA ILE A 152 16.86 -5.62 7.80
C ILE A 152 17.25 -6.80 6.91
N GLU A 153 16.42 -7.09 5.91
CA GLU A 153 16.64 -8.20 4.98
C GLU A 153 16.34 -7.75 3.55
N GLY A 154 17.27 -8.01 2.62
CA GLY A 154 17.09 -7.66 1.22
C GLY A 154 16.98 -6.15 0.92
N GLY A 155 17.20 -5.29 1.92
CA GLY A 155 16.94 -3.84 1.86
C GLY A 155 15.63 -3.43 2.53
N GLY A 156 14.72 -4.36 2.82
CA GLY A 156 13.46 -4.09 3.51
C GLY A 156 13.54 -4.30 5.03
N ILE A 157 12.45 -3.99 5.72
CA ILE A 157 12.31 -4.21 7.17
C ILE A 157 11.42 -5.43 7.39
N VAL A 158 11.94 -6.47 8.02
CA VAL A 158 11.17 -7.65 8.42
C VAL A 158 10.84 -7.53 9.90
N VAL A 159 9.55 -7.48 10.24
CA VAL A 159 9.03 -7.40 11.60
C VAL A 159 8.39 -8.72 12.02
N THR A 160 8.55 -9.05 13.30
CA THR A 160 8.06 -10.31 13.90
C THR A 160 7.13 -10.07 15.10
N THR A 161 7.00 -8.82 15.54
CA THR A 161 6.16 -8.42 16.68
C THR A 161 5.35 -7.19 16.31
N HIS A 162 4.14 -7.09 16.88
CA HIS A 162 3.29 -5.90 16.72
C HIS A 162 3.97 -4.65 17.26
N ALA A 163 4.59 -4.71 18.45
CA ALA A 163 5.32 -3.58 19.01
C ALA A 163 6.48 -3.07 18.13
N GLY A 164 7.20 -4.00 17.48
CA GLY A 164 8.25 -3.63 16.53
C GLY A 164 7.67 -2.94 15.30
N LEU A 165 6.54 -3.43 14.77
CA LEU A 165 5.82 -2.79 13.67
C LEU A 165 5.38 -1.37 14.03
N GLU A 166 4.73 -1.17 15.18
CA GLU A 166 4.31 0.16 15.64
C GLU A 166 5.49 1.15 15.71
N THR A 167 6.62 0.70 16.26
CA THR A 167 7.83 1.53 16.33
C THR A 167 8.33 1.94 14.95
N ILE A 168 8.31 1.03 13.97
CA ILE A 168 8.69 1.34 12.58
C ILE A 168 7.73 2.35 11.95
N ILE A 169 6.43 2.22 12.21
CA ILE A 169 5.42 3.17 11.72
C ILE A 169 5.60 4.56 12.36
N ASP A 170 5.93 4.63 13.64
CA ASP A 170 6.21 5.90 14.31
C ASP A 170 7.49 6.57 13.75
N LEU A 171 8.49 5.78 13.35
CA LEU A 171 9.67 6.29 12.64
C LEU A 171 9.31 6.87 11.27
N VAL A 172 8.32 6.32 10.57
CA VAL A 172 7.76 6.94 9.35
C VAL A 172 7.07 8.26 9.67
N ALA A 173 6.21 8.28 10.70
CA ALA A 173 5.45 9.47 11.08
C ALA A 173 6.35 10.65 11.49
N THR A 174 7.49 10.36 12.13
CA THR A 174 8.50 11.35 12.54
C THR A 174 9.46 11.75 11.42
N GLY A 175 9.39 11.09 10.25
CA GLY A 175 10.28 11.34 9.12
C GLY A 175 11.69 10.73 9.28
N ALA A 176 11.88 9.87 10.28
CA ALA A 176 13.12 9.12 10.47
C ALA A 176 13.32 8.02 9.42
N LEU A 177 12.22 7.55 8.80
CA LEU A 177 12.23 6.68 7.63
C LEU A 177 11.58 7.38 6.45
N ALA A 178 12.29 7.44 5.32
CA ALA A 178 11.78 8.04 4.11
C ALA A 178 10.65 7.20 3.51
N THR A 179 9.58 7.87 3.11
CA THR A 179 8.46 7.26 2.39
C THR A 179 8.14 8.05 1.14
N THR A 180 7.71 7.34 0.11
CA THR A 180 7.09 7.95 -1.06
C THR A 180 5.59 7.71 -0.98
N PRO A 181 4.75 8.75 -1.01
CA PRO A 181 3.32 8.56 -1.04
C PRO A 181 2.90 7.98 -2.39
N LEU A 182 2.13 6.90 -2.35
CA LEU A 182 1.34 6.42 -3.47
C LEU A 182 -0.05 7.02 -3.34
N ILE A 183 -0.47 7.76 -4.35
CA ILE A 183 -1.78 8.40 -4.40
C ILE A 183 -2.70 7.56 -5.26
N ALA A 184 -3.88 7.25 -4.74
CA ALA A 184 -4.92 6.53 -5.46
C ALA A 184 -6.27 7.22 -5.30
N TRP A 185 -7.10 7.15 -6.33
CA TRP A 185 -8.53 7.40 -6.23
C TRP A 185 -9.24 6.11 -5.82
N ALA A 186 -10.06 6.23 -4.79
CA ALA A 186 -10.80 5.16 -4.13
C ALA A 186 -12.23 5.62 -3.77
N GLY A 187 -12.78 6.58 -4.51
CA GLY A 187 -14.15 7.10 -4.31
C GLY A 187 -15.19 6.50 -5.24
N ASP A 188 -16.47 6.69 -4.92
CA ASP A 188 -17.62 6.20 -5.72
C ASP A 188 -17.82 6.96 -7.05
N ALA A 189 -17.25 8.16 -7.17
CA ALA A 189 -17.32 8.95 -8.39
C ALA A 189 -16.24 8.51 -9.39
N PRO A 190 -16.39 8.81 -10.69
CA PRO A 190 -15.34 8.57 -11.68
C PRO A 190 -14.02 9.20 -11.23
N ALA A 191 -12.92 8.45 -11.39
CA ALA A 191 -11.60 8.93 -11.01
C ALA A 191 -11.23 10.21 -11.80
N PRO A 192 -10.76 11.28 -11.13
CA PRO A 192 -10.38 12.54 -11.76
C PRO A 192 -9.18 12.36 -12.70
N ASP A 193 -8.99 13.30 -13.63
CA ASP A 193 -7.83 13.26 -14.53
C ASP A 193 -6.53 13.60 -13.80
N ALA A 194 -6.63 14.48 -12.80
CA ALA A 194 -5.49 14.89 -12.00
C ALA A 194 -5.84 15.04 -10.52
N ILE A 195 -4.80 14.93 -9.70
CA ILE A 195 -4.82 15.25 -8.28
C ILE A 195 -3.67 16.24 -8.03
N PHE A 196 -3.93 17.27 -7.23
CA PHE A 196 -2.95 18.29 -6.88
C PHE A 196 -2.72 18.31 -5.37
N GLY A 197 -1.48 18.56 -4.94
CA GLY A 197 -1.17 18.88 -3.56
C GLY A 197 -1.84 20.18 -3.14
N ASP A 198 -2.50 20.16 -1.98
CA ASP A 198 -3.19 21.30 -1.38
C ASP A 198 -2.93 21.31 0.14
N GLY A 199 -1.90 22.04 0.55
CA GLY A 199 -1.45 22.07 1.95
C GLY A 199 -0.91 20.71 2.42
N ASP A 200 -1.57 20.14 3.43
CA ASP A 200 -1.25 18.83 4.02
C ASP A 200 -2.02 17.66 3.38
N TRP A 201 -2.79 17.96 2.33
CA TRP A 201 -3.65 17.02 1.63
C TRP A 201 -3.61 17.22 0.11
N TYR A 202 -4.63 16.68 -0.57
CA TYR A 202 -4.78 16.65 -2.01
C TYR A 202 -6.16 17.11 -2.44
N ARG A 203 -6.24 17.69 -3.63
CA ARG A 203 -7.49 18.09 -4.30
C ARG A 203 -7.61 17.39 -5.64
N ALA A 204 -8.77 16.81 -5.91
CA ALA A 204 -9.14 16.21 -7.19
C ALA A 204 -9.58 17.29 -8.20
N GLU A 205 -9.15 17.15 -9.47
CA GLU A 205 -9.56 18.00 -10.61
C GLU A 205 -9.93 17.20 -11.87
#